data_AF-A8Q3F8-F1
#
_entry.id   AF-A8Q3F8-F1
#
_cell.length_a   1.000
_cell.length_b   1.000
_cell.length_c   1.000
_cell.angle_alpha   90.00
_cell.angle_beta   90.00
_cell.angle_gamma   90.00
#
_symmetry.space_group_name_H-M   'P 1'
#
loop_
_entity.id
_entity.type
_entity.pdbx_description
1 polymer ?
#
loop_
_entity_poly.entity_id
_entity_poly.type
_entity_poly.pdbx_seq_one_letter_code
_entity_poly.pdbx_strand_id
1 'polypeptide(L)'
;MYHFDGYIYDNADDLEGAIASWNAALRLAPDSPDAHTNLASAYIMSKPPQADKALEHLITAASQSPDDGEIHFNLGTVLEACEQLESAIDAYKKALKNGVDRADQNVRNCTAKLLSARLDVQRQQKEIDAKKAAKADK
;
A
#
# COMPACT_ATOMS: atom_id res chain seq x y z
N MET A 1 -27.13 14.89 -3.69
CA MET A 1 -26.72 13.90 -4.71
C MET A 1 -25.30 14.28 -5.10
N TYR A 2 -24.29 13.67 -4.49
CA TYR A 2 -22.89 13.98 -4.77
C TYR A 2 -22.39 12.97 -5.79
N HIS A 3 -22.25 13.42 -7.03
CA HIS A 3 -21.65 12.68 -8.13
C HIS A 3 -20.14 12.86 -7.99
N PHE A 4 -19.43 11.85 -7.47
CA PHE A 4 -17.98 11.82 -7.45
C PHE A 4 -17.53 10.86 -8.55
N ASP A 5 -17.54 11.35 -9.78
CA ASP A 5 -16.80 10.71 -10.87
C ASP A 5 -15.32 10.67 -10.47
N GLY A 6 -14.67 9.54 -10.70
CA GLY A 6 -13.25 9.35 -10.42
C GLY A 6 -12.40 10.36 -11.18
N TYR A 7 -12.02 11.45 -10.52
CA TYR A 7 -11.12 12.44 -11.08
C TYR A 7 -9.68 11.91 -11.01
N ILE A 8 -9.10 11.72 -12.18
CA ILE A 8 -7.67 11.50 -12.36
C ILE A 8 -7.03 12.89 -12.24
N TYR A 9 -6.29 13.12 -11.15
CA TYR A 9 -5.63 14.40 -10.90
C TYR A 9 -4.30 14.45 -11.66
N ASP A 10 -4.27 15.16 -12.78
CA ASP A 10 -3.14 15.14 -13.72
C ASP A 10 -1.99 16.08 -13.33
N ASN A 11 -2.18 17.00 -12.37
CA ASN A 11 -1.16 17.98 -11.95
C ASN A 11 -1.16 18.28 -10.44
N ALA A 12 -0.06 18.87 -9.94
CA ALA A 12 0.15 19.14 -8.51
C ALA A 12 -0.91 20.07 -7.89
N ASP A 13 -1.30 21.13 -8.59
CA ASP A 13 -2.37 22.05 -8.13
C ASP A 13 -3.72 21.33 -7.97
N ASP A 14 -3.99 20.35 -8.85
CA ASP A 14 -5.22 19.56 -8.82
C ASP A 14 -5.21 18.57 -7.65
N LEU A 15 -4.05 18.00 -7.31
CA LEU A 15 -3.88 17.14 -6.15
C LEU A 15 -4.01 17.89 -4.82
N GLU A 16 -3.47 19.11 -4.70
CA GLU A 16 -3.66 19.92 -3.50
C GLU A 16 -5.14 20.31 -3.33
N GLY A 17 -5.82 20.70 -4.42
CA GLY A 17 -7.26 20.95 -4.43
C GLY A 17 -8.09 19.73 -4.05
N ALA A 18 -7.70 18.54 -4.54
CA ALA A 18 -8.31 17.28 -4.19
C ALA A 18 -8.20 16.98 -2.70
N ILE A 19 -6.98 17.07 -2.16
CA ILE A 19 -6.70 16.86 -0.73
C ILE A 19 -7.53 17.82 0.11
N ALA A 20 -7.60 19.10 -0.27
CA ALA A 20 -8.42 20.08 0.44
C ALA A 20 -9.92 19.74 0.41
N SER A 21 -10.41 19.29 -0.76
CA SER A 21 -11.82 18.91 -0.95
C SER A 21 -12.20 17.66 -0.16
N TRP A 22 -11.37 16.62 -0.18
CA TRP A 22 -11.61 15.39 0.60
C TRP A 22 -11.50 15.64 2.10
N ASN A 23 -10.56 16.47 2.55
CA ASN A 23 -10.52 16.92 3.93
C ASN A 23 -11.80 17.70 4.33
N ALA A 24 -12.37 18.50 3.42
CA ALA A 24 -13.65 19.16 3.66
C ALA A 24 -14.80 18.17 3.74
N ALA A 25 -14.82 17.15 2.88
CA ALA A 25 -15.80 16.07 2.92
C ALA A 25 -15.73 15.31 4.25
N LEU A 26 -14.52 14.97 4.73
CA LEU A 26 -14.33 14.29 6.01
C LEU A 26 -14.71 15.14 7.23
N ARG A 27 -14.68 16.48 7.15
CA ARG A 27 -15.26 17.34 8.21
C ARG A 27 -16.78 17.21 8.31
N LEU A 28 -17.46 16.87 7.22
CA LEU A 28 -18.91 16.69 7.16
C LEU A 28 -19.33 15.25 7.44
N ALA A 29 -18.53 14.29 6.96
CA ALA A 29 -18.74 12.85 7.13
C ALA A 29 -17.40 12.18 7.51
N PRO A 30 -17.01 12.21 8.80
CA PRO A 30 -15.73 11.66 9.26
C PRO A 30 -15.59 10.16 9.02
N ASP A 31 -16.71 9.44 8.96
CA ASP A 31 -16.72 7.99 8.86
C ASP A 31 -16.89 7.48 7.43
N SER A 32 -16.58 8.30 6.41
CA SER A 32 -16.73 7.92 5.01
C SER A 32 -15.52 7.12 4.50
N PRO A 33 -15.67 5.81 4.22
CA PRO A 33 -14.56 5.00 3.72
C PRO A 33 -14.10 5.44 2.33
N ASP A 34 -15.03 5.88 1.49
CA ASP A 34 -14.76 6.41 0.15
C ASP A 34 -13.91 7.68 0.22
N ALA A 35 -14.25 8.63 1.10
CA ALA A 35 -13.49 9.87 1.25
C ALA A 35 -12.09 9.60 1.79
N HIS A 36 -11.94 8.66 2.74
CA HIS A 36 -10.62 8.22 3.20
C HIS A 36 -9.81 7.56 2.09
N THR A 37 -10.42 6.69 1.28
CA THR A 37 -9.75 6.01 0.17
C THR A 37 -9.28 7.00 -0.88
N ASN A 38 -10.13 7.95 -1.29
CA ASN A 38 -9.77 8.97 -2.27
C ASN A 38 -8.69 9.93 -1.76
N LEU A 39 -8.73 10.29 -0.47
CA LEU A 39 -7.71 11.10 0.17
C LEU A 39 -6.35 10.37 0.21
N ALA A 40 -6.36 9.06 0.49
CA ALA A 40 -5.16 8.24 0.43
C ALA A 40 -4.55 8.18 -0.98
N SER A 41 -5.37 8.00 -2.02
CA SER A 41 -4.92 8.05 -3.41
C SER A 41 -4.27 9.39 -3.75
N ALA A 42 -4.88 10.51 -3.34
CA ALA A 42 -4.32 11.84 -3.56
C ALA A 42 -2.97 12.03 -2.85
N TYR A 43 -2.81 11.50 -1.63
CA TYR A 43 -1.53 11.52 -0.92
C TYR A 43 -0.42 10.70 -1.59
N ILE A 44 -0.76 9.56 -2.20
CA ILE A 44 0.21 8.75 -2.95
C ILE A 44 0.61 9.41 -4.28
N MET A 45 -0.34 10.06 -4.95
CA MET A 45 -0.08 10.77 -6.20
C MET A 45 0.66 12.10 -6.01
N SER A 46 0.69 12.63 -4.79
CA SER A 46 1.41 13.84 -4.43
C SER A 46 2.91 13.73 -4.77
N LYS A 47 3.55 14.89 -5.02
CA LYS A 47 4.99 14.96 -5.27
C LYS A 47 5.64 15.91 -4.25
N PRO A 48 6.38 15.39 -3.24
CA PRO A 48 6.69 13.98 -3.00
C PRO A 48 5.48 13.16 -2.51
N PRO A 49 5.46 11.83 -2.72
CA PRO A 49 4.43 10.95 -2.19
C PRO A 49 4.37 10.99 -0.66
N GLN A 50 3.17 11.02 -0.10
CA GLN A 50 2.91 11.05 1.34
C GLN A 50 2.34 9.71 1.81
N ALA A 51 3.15 8.65 1.72
CA ALA A 51 2.70 7.29 1.95
C ALA A 51 2.16 7.04 3.37
N ASP A 52 2.76 7.64 4.40
CA ASP A 52 2.31 7.49 5.79
C ASP A 52 0.86 7.97 5.97
N LYS A 53 0.51 9.11 5.37
CA LYS A 53 -0.86 9.66 5.42
C LYS A 53 -1.84 8.79 4.64
N ALA A 54 -1.40 8.25 3.51
CA ALA A 54 -2.22 7.34 2.73
C ALA A 54 -2.54 6.06 3.51
N LEU A 55 -1.54 5.49 4.20
CA LEU A 55 -1.73 4.33 5.07
C LEU A 55 -2.69 4.65 6.22
N GLU A 56 -2.56 5.79 6.89
CA GLU A 56 -3.46 6.20 7.97
C GLU A 56 -4.94 6.21 7.52
N HIS A 57 -5.21 6.82 6.35
CA HIS A 57 -6.57 6.87 5.82
C HIS A 57 -7.06 5.51 5.32
N LEU A 58 -6.24 4.69 4.68
CA LEU A 58 -6.64 3.34 4.25
C LEU A 58 -6.90 2.41 5.43
N ILE A 59 -6.12 2.52 6.52
CA ILE A 59 -6.37 1.78 7.77
C ILE A 59 -7.71 2.21 8.37
N THR A 60 -7.99 3.51 8.38
CA THR A 60 -9.26 4.05 8.86
C THR A 60 -10.43 3.53 8.02
N ALA A 61 -10.34 3.63 6.70
CA ALA A 61 -11.33 3.12 5.75
C ALA A 61 -11.56 1.60 5.94
N ALA A 62 -10.48 0.83 6.09
CA ALA A 62 -10.55 -0.62 6.29
C ALA A 62 -11.17 -1.00 7.65
N SER A 63 -11.07 -0.14 8.66
CA SER A 63 -11.73 -0.36 9.96
C SER A 63 -13.23 -0.08 9.90
N GLN A 64 -13.65 0.87 9.06
CA GLN A 64 -15.05 1.23 8.85
C GLN A 64 -15.76 0.24 7.90
N SER A 65 -15.04 -0.30 6.92
CA SER A 65 -15.54 -1.26 5.93
C SER A 65 -14.60 -2.46 5.79
N PRO A 66 -14.60 -3.37 6.79
CA PRO A 66 -13.64 -4.47 6.85
C PRO A 66 -13.80 -5.52 5.74
N ASP A 67 -14.97 -5.59 5.11
CA ASP A 67 -15.26 -6.53 4.03
C ASP A 67 -15.16 -5.92 2.63
N ASP A 68 -14.78 -4.63 2.52
CA ASP A 68 -14.57 -3.99 1.23
C ASP A 68 -13.22 -4.42 0.62
N GLY A 69 -13.30 -5.23 -0.43
CA GLY A 69 -12.11 -5.75 -1.10
C GLY A 69 -11.25 -4.69 -1.77
N GLU A 70 -11.83 -3.60 -2.29
CA GLU A 70 -11.09 -2.54 -3.00
C GLU A 70 -10.28 -1.69 -2.01
N ILE A 71 -10.80 -1.45 -0.80
CA ILE A 71 -10.03 -0.79 0.27
C ILE A 71 -8.79 -1.62 0.64
N HIS A 72 -8.94 -2.93 0.83
CA HIS A 72 -7.79 -3.81 1.10
C HIS A 72 -6.83 -3.91 -0.08
N PHE A 73 -7.33 -3.82 -1.31
CA PHE A 73 -6.50 -3.77 -2.51
C PHE A 73 -5.63 -2.51 -2.50
N ASN A 74 -6.23 -1.35 -2.29
CA ASN A 74 -5.53 -0.07 -2.23
C ASN A 74 -4.51 -0.04 -1.09
N LEU A 75 -4.86 -0.59 0.09
CA LEU A 75 -3.93 -0.76 1.20
C LEU A 75 -2.73 -1.64 0.80
N GLY A 76 -2.96 -2.76 0.11
CA GLY A 76 -1.91 -3.62 -0.41
C GLY A 76 -0.97 -2.90 -1.37
N THR A 77 -1.52 -2.07 -2.28
CA THR A 77 -0.72 -1.28 -3.23
C THR A 77 0.18 -0.27 -2.55
N VAL A 78 -0.33 0.44 -1.53
CA VAL A 78 0.49 1.39 -0.78
C VAL A 78 1.58 0.68 0.03
N LEU A 79 1.24 -0.42 0.71
CA LEU A 79 2.20 -1.21 1.47
C LEU A 79 3.31 -1.79 0.58
N GLU A 80 2.95 -2.25 -0.63
CA GLU A 80 3.91 -2.74 -1.62
C GLU A 80 4.87 -1.63 -2.07
N ALA A 81 4.36 -0.43 -2.33
CA ALA A 81 5.18 0.74 -2.68
C ALA A 81 6.12 1.17 -1.55
N CYS A 82 5.76 0.89 -0.29
CA CYS A 82 6.60 1.10 0.90
C CYS A 82 7.54 -0.07 1.21
N GLU A 83 7.67 -1.06 0.32
CA GLU A 83 8.45 -2.30 0.52
C GLU A 83 8.02 -3.14 1.74
N GLN A 84 6.84 -2.90 2.29
CA GLN A 84 6.26 -3.69 3.39
C GLN A 84 5.56 -4.93 2.83
N LEU A 85 6.34 -5.81 2.20
CA LEU A 85 5.83 -6.91 1.37
C LEU A 85 4.97 -7.91 2.13
N GLU A 86 5.32 -8.28 3.37
CA GLU A 86 4.49 -9.16 4.19
C GLU A 86 3.09 -8.57 4.42
N SER A 87 3.02 -7.31 4.86
CA SER A 87 1.74 -6.63 5.10
C SER A 87 0.95 -6.44 3.81
N ALA A 88 1.62 -6.16 2.69
CA ALA A 88 0.99 -6.04 1.38
C ALA A 88 0.33 -7.36 0.95
N ILE A 89 1.01 -8.49 1.15
CA ILE A 89 0.47 -9.83 0.85
C ILE A 89 -0.80 -10.09 1.65
N ASP A 90 -0.81 -9.76 2.95
CA ASP A 90 -1.99 -9.96 3.80
C ASP A 90 -3.16 -9.09 3.38
N ALA A 91 -2.91 -7.83 3.01
CA ALA A 91 -3.94 -6.93 2.48
C ALA A 91 -4.50 -7.45 1.14
N TYR A 92 -3.65 -7.83 0.18
CA TYR A 92 -4.10 -8.39 -1.09
C TYR A 92 -4.86 -9.71 -0.93
N LYS A 93 -4.50 -10.56 0.03
CA LYS A 93 -5.27 -11.78 0.35
C LYS A 93 -6.67 -11.46 0.87
N LYS A 94 -6.82 -10.41 1.69
CA LYS A 94 -8.14 -9.94 2.13
C LYS A 94 -8.95 -9.39 0.96
N ALA A 95 -8.31 -8.61 0.08
CA ALA A 95 -8.94 -8.12 -1.15
C ALA A 95 -9.46 -9.26 -2.03
N LEU A 96 -8.63 -10.29 -2.26
CA LEU A 96 -9.02 -11.47 -3.02
C LEU A 96 -10.19 -12.22 -2.37
N LYS A 97 -10.14 -12.42 -1.05
CA LYS A 97 -11.22 -13.06 -0.30
C LYS A 97 -12.56 -12.32 -0.45
N ASN A 98 -12.51 -10.99 -0.60
CA ASN A 98 -13.67 -10.12 -0.72
C ASN A 98 -14.00 -9.73 -2.18
N GLY A 99 -13.57 -10.54 -3.16
CA GLY A 99 -14.03 -10.44 -4.55
C GLY A 99 -13.14 -9.63 -5.51
N VAL A 100 -11.96 -9.19 -5.08
CA VAL A 100 -10.99 -8.51 -5.95
C VAL A 100 -10.02 -9.53 -6.55
N ASP A 101 -10.45 -10.22 -7.60
CA ASP A 101 -9.68 -11.31 -8.24
C ASP A 101 -8.29 -10.87 -8.73
N ARG A 102 -8.18 -9.61 -9.19
CA ARG A 102 -6.91 -9.01 -9.62
C ARG A 102 -5.85 -8.95 -8.50
N ALA A 103 -6.24 -9.05 -7.24
CA ALA A 103 -5.31 -9.07 -6.11
C ALA A 103 -4.41 -10.32 -6.10
N ASP A 104 -4.86 -11.44 -6.66
CA ASP A 104 -4.14 -12.71 -6.69
C ASP A 104 -2.77 -12.59 -7.40
N GLN A 105 -2.71 -11.80 -8.49
CA GLN A 105 -1.44 -11.54 -9.17
C GLN A 105 -0.47 -10.74 -8.28
N ASN A 106 -0.98 -9.80 -7.49
CA ASN A 106 -0.14 -9.00 -6.60
C ASN A 106 0.37 -9.84 -5.42
N VAL A 107 -0.44 -10.76 -4.89
CA VAL A 107 0.03 -11.75 -3.90
C VAL A 107 1.21 -12.54 -4.44
N ARG A 108 1.12 -13.05 -5.69
CA ARG A 108 2.23 -13.76 -6.34
C ARG A 108 3.47 -12.89 -6.49
N ASN A 109 3.30 -11.66 -6.98
CA ASN A 109 4.40 -10.72 -7.22
C ASN A 109 5.13 -10.37 -5.90
N CYS A 110 4.41 -9.98 -4.86
CA CYS A 110 4.99 -9.66 -3.56
C CYS A 110 5.68 -10.87 -2.93
N THR A 111 5.08 -12.06 -3.04
CA THR A 111 5.68 -13.31 -2.51
C THR A 111 7.01 -13.62 -3.22
N ALA A 112 7.07 -13.46 -4.54
CA ALA A 112 8.28 -13.68 -5.32
C ALA A 112 9.39 -12.68 -4.93
N LYS A 113 9.04 -11.38 -4.83
CA LYS A 113 9.97 -10.33 -4.36
C LYS A 113 10.52 -10.66 -2.98
N LEU A 114 9.65 -11.06 -2.05
CA LEU A 114 10.02 -11.38 -0.68
C LEU A 114 10.94 -12.60 -0.59
N LEU A 115 10.65 -13.66 -1.37
CA LEU A 115 11.51 -14.84 -1.41
C LEU A 115 12.89 -14.52 -2.00
N SER A 116 12.94 -13.73 -3.08
CA SER A 116 14.20 -13.29 -3.67
C SER A 116 15.07 -12.56 -2.66
N ALA A 117 14.51 -11.58 -1.95
CA ALA A 117 15.22 -10.82 -0.92
C ALA A 117 15.76 -11.75 0.19
N ARG A 118 14.97 -12.74 0.63
CA ARG A 118 15.41 -13.72 1.64
C ARG A 118 16.53 -14.63 1.14
N LEU A 119 16.51 -15.02 -0.14
CA LEU A 119 17.57 -15.82 -0.74
C LEU A 119 18.87 -15.02 -0.88
N ASP A 120 18.78 -13.75 -1.26
CA ASP A 120 19.94 -12.87 -1.38
C ASP A 120 20.64 -12.67 -0.03
N VAL A 121 19.86 -12.42 1.04
CA VAL A 121 20.39 -12.33 2.41
C VAL A 121 21.08 -13.63 2.83
N GLN A 122 20.47 -14.79 2.56
CA GLN A 122 21.08 -16.09 2.88
C GLN A 122 22.40 -16.32 2.13
N ARG A 123 22.45 -15.94 0.84
CA ARG A 123 23.66 -16.06 0.03
C ARG A 123 24.78 -15.18 0.59
N GLN A 124 24.48 -13.93 0.89
CA GLN A 124 25.46 -13.00 1.47
C GLN A 124 25.98 -13.52 2.83
N GLN A 125 25.09 -14.06 3.67
CA GLN A 125 25.48 -14.63 4.95
C GLN A 125 26.44 -15.82 4.77
N LYS A 126 26.15 -16.75 3.85
CA LYS A 126 27.05 -17.88 3.54
C LYS A 126 28.43 -17.42 3.07
N GLU A 127 28.48 -16.39 2.23
CA GLU A 127 29.75 -15.82 1.75
C GLU A 127 30.55 -15.17 2.90
N ILE A 128 29.87 -14.48 3.83
CA ILE A 128 30.49 -13.92 5.03
C ILE A 128 31.05 -15.03 5.92
N ASP A 129 30.29 -16.09 6.15
CA ASP A 129 30.69 -17.19 7.01
C ASP A 129 31.87 -17.98 6.43
N ALA A 130 31.86 -18.23 5.11
CA ALA A 130 32.97 -18.85 4.40
C ALA A 130 34.27 -18.02 4.50
N LYS A 131 34.17 -16.69 4.37
CA LYS A 131 35.34 -15.79 4.53
C LYS A 131 35.87 -15.78 5.96
N LYS A 132 34.99 -15.86 6.97
CA LYS A 132 35.39 -15.95 8.38
C LYS A 132 36.12 -17.26 8.68
N ALA A 133 35.59 -18.39 8.21
CA ALA A 133 36.21 -19.71 8.37
C ALA A 133 37.62 -19.73 7.74
N ALA A 134 37.76 -19.29 6.49
CA ALA A 134 39.04 -19.25 5.79
C ALA A 134 40.11 -18.33 6.44
N LYS A 135 39.69 -17.38 7.29
CA LYS A 135 40.60 -16.52 8.06
C LYS A 135 40.96 -17.11 9.42
N ALA A 136 40.11 -17.96 10.01
CA ALA A 136 40.38 -18.62 11.28
C ALA A 136 41.38 -19.78 11.15
N ASP A 137 41.47 -20.38 9.95
CA ASP A 137 42.42 -21.46 9.62
C ASP A 137 43.82 -20.97 9.20
N LYS A 138 44.08 -19.65 9.26
CA LYS A 138 45.38 -19.01 8.98
C LYS A 138 45.98 -18.39 10.23
#